data_AF-A0A9E5NY77-F1
#
_entry.id   AF-A0A9E5NY77-F1
#
_cell.length_a   1.000
_cell.length_b   1.000
_cell.length_c   1.000
_cell.angle_alpha   90.00
_cell.angle_beta   90.00
_cell.angle_gamma   90.00
#
_symmetry.space_group_name_H-M   'P 1'
#
loop_
_entity.id
_entity.type
_entity.pdbx_description
1 polymer ?
#
loop_
_entity_poly.entity_id
_entity_poly.type
_entity_poly.pdbx_seq_one_letter_code
_entity_poly.pdbx_strand_id
1 'polypeptide(L)'
;MAENFRLGEALNRLEEIVESLEREELELEDALRLFDEGMELIRGAERELVESEGRIKQVLADRRGRQRLADVDVDADSGEE
;
A
#
# COMPACT_ATOMS: atom_id res chain seq x y z
N MET A 1 -5.68 -9.15 -15.48
CA MET A 1 -5.46 -7.70 -15.36
C MET A 1 -5.80 -7.37 -13.92
N ALA A 2 -4.82 -7.01 -13.09
CA ALA A 2 -5.10 -6.64 -11.71
C ALA A 2 -5.89 -5.32 -11.76
N GLU A 3 -7.12 -5.33 -11.27
CA GLU A 3 -7.85 -4.09 -11.02
C GLU A 3 -6.97 -3.21 -10.13
N ASN A 4 -6.82 -1.96 -10.55
CA ASN A 4 -5.93 -1.01 -9.90
C ASN A 4 -6.60 -0.58 -8.59
N PHE A 5 -6.28 -1.26 -7.48
CA PHE A 5 -6.82 -0.93 -6.17
C PHE A 5 -6.41 0.50 -5.79
N ARG A 6 -7.38 1.35 -5.47
CA ARG A 6 -7.14 2.75 -5.09
C ARG A 6 -7.54 2.96 -3.65
N LEU A 7 -6.55 3.23 -2.81
CA LEU A 7 -6.77 3.43 -1.37
C LEU A 7 -7.80 4.53 -1.07
N GLY A 8 -7.75 5.65 -1.80
CA GLY A 8 -8.71 6.75 -1.59
C GLY A 8 -10.17 6.35 -1.89
N GLU A 9 -10.39 5.56 -2.94
CA GLU A 9 -11.74 5.06 -3.27
C GLU A 9 -12.22 4.04 -2.24
N ALA A 10 -11.33 3.16 -1.77
CA ALA A 10 -11.65 2.18 -0.73
C ALA A 10 -12.00 2.85 0.61
N LEU A 11 -11.31 3.93 0.98
CA LEU A 11 -11.61 4.71 2.19
C LEU A 11 -12.98 5.40 2.09
N ASN A 12 -13.27 6.07 0.96
CA ASN A 12 -14.58 6.68 0.74
C ASN A 12 -15.70 5.65 0.83
N ARG A 13 -15.48 4.46 0.25
CA ARG A 13 -16.48 3.39 0.29
C ARG A 13 -16.69 2.84 1.70
N LEU A 14 -15.61 2.72 2.49
CA LEU A 14 -15.72 2.34 3.91
C LEU A 14 -16.52 3.36 4.71
N GLU A 15 -16.35 4.66 4.45
CA GLU A 15 -17.15 5.71 5.10
C GLU A 15 -18.65 5.56 4.75
N GLU A 16 -19.00 5.35 3.48
CA GLU A 16 -20.38 5.09 3.05
C GLU A 16 -20.99 3.83 3.70
N ILE A 17 -20.17 2.79 3.89
CA ILE A 17 -20.59 1.55 4.57
C ILE A 17 -20.89 1.85 6.04
N VAL A 18 -20.03 2.58 6.74
CA VAL A 18 -20.26 2.97 8.14
C VAL A 18 -21.53 3.81 8.27
N GLU A 19 -21.71 4.83 7.44
CA GLU A 19 -22.94 5.64 7.43
C GLU A 19 -24.19 4.79 7.16
N SER A 20 -24.08 3.75 6.34
CA SER A 20 -25.19 2.85 6.05
C SER A 20 -25.49 1.91 7.22
N LEU A 21 -24.47 1.41 7.92
CA LEU A 21 -24.59 0.55 9.09
C LEU A 21 -25.17 1.27 10.32
N GLU A 22 -25.04 2.59 10.39
CA GLU A 22 -25.60 3.41 11.48
C GLU A 22 -27.11 3.71 11.31
N ARG A 23 -27.72 3.33 10.18
CA ARG A 23 -29.16 3.58 9.95
C ARG A 23 -30.03 2.65 10.79
N GLU A 24 -31.04 3.22 11.45
CA GLU A 24 -31.95 2.49 12.34
C GLU A 24 -32.81 1.42 11.64
N GLU A 25 -33.06 1.55 10.33
CA GLU A 25 -33.91 0.65 9.52
C GLU A 25 -33.10 -0.31 8.62
N LEU A 26 -31.87 -0.67 9.01
CA LEU A 26 -31.07 -1.61 8.24
C LEU A 26 -31.45 -3.07 8.53
N GLU A 27 -31.87 -3.78 7.49
CA GLU A 27 -32.11 -5.22 7.56
C GLU A 27 -30.81 -5.99 7.85
N LEU A 28 -30.91 -7.06 8.66
CA LEU A 28 -29.74 -7.83 9.10
C LEU A 28 -28.91 -8.39 7.94
N GLU A 29 -29.58 -8.83 6.88
CA GLU A 29 -28.90 -9.40 5.71
C GLU A 29 -28.10 -8.33 4.93
N ASP A 30 -28.60 -7.10 4.86
CA ASP A 30 -27.85 -5.97 4.30
C ASP A 30 -26.69 -5.55 5.20
N ALA A 31 -26.87 -5.59 6.52
CA ALA A 31 -25.79 -5.31 7.47
C ALA A 31 -24.64 -6.31 7.33
N LEU A 32 -24.94 -7.61 7.18
CA LEU A 32 -23.93 -8.64 6.95
C LEU A 32 -23.21 -8.46 5.61
N ARG A 33 -23.95 -8.12 4.55
CA ARG A 33 -23.36 -7.85 3.23
C ARG A 33 -22.41 -6.65 3.25
N LEU A 34 -22.82 -5.56 3.89
CA LEU A 34 -22.01 -4.35 4.07
C LEU A 34 -20.77 -4.62 4.92
N PHE A 35 -20.89 -5.44 5.96
CA PHE A 35 -19.76 -5.85 6.79
C PHE A 35 -18.74 -6.66 5.98
N ASP A 36 -19.18 -7.65 5.21
CA ASP A 36 -18.30 -8.46 4.37
C ASP A 36 -17.58 -7.61 3.32
N GLU A 37 -18.30 -6.68 2.68
CA GLU A 37 -17.72 -5.71 1.74
C GLU A 37 -16.64 -4.85 2.44
N GLY A 38 -16.93 -4.31 3.62
CA GLY A 38 -15.98 -3.53 4.40
C GLY A 38 -14.72 -4.32 4.74
N MET A 39 -14.87 -5.59 5.12
CA MET A 39 -13.73 -6.48 5.41
C MET A 39 -12.89 -6.76 4.16
N GLU A 40 -13.48 -6.87 2.98
CA GLU A 40 -12.73 -7.01 1.73
C GLU A 40 -11.94 -5.75 1.38
N LEU A 41 -12.54 -4.58 1.56
CA LEU A 41 -11.88 -3.28 1.34
C LEU A 41 -10.68 -3.08 2.26
N ILE A 42 -10.83 -3.41 3.55
CA ILE A 42 -9.74 -3.34 4.54
C ILE A 42 -8.58 -4.26 4.13
N ARG A 43 -8.87 -5.52 3.78
CA ARG A 43 -7.84 -6.46 3.31
C ARG A 43 -7.14 -5.95 2.04
N GLY A 44 -7.88 -5.29 1.15
CA GLY A 44 -7.32 -4.64 -0.04
C GLY A 44 -6.37 -3.51 0.31
N ALA A 45 -6.78 -2.64 1.23
CA ALA A 45 -5.99 -1.50 1.69
C ALA A 45 -4.67 -1.94 2.34
N GLU A 46 -4.72 -2.96 3.20
CA GLU A 46 -3.53 -3.54 3.81
C GLU A 46 -2.53 -4.04 2.77
N ARG A 47 -3.01 -4.76 1.74
CA ARG A 47 -2.14 -5.24 0.65
C ARG A 47 -1.48 -4.10 -0.11
N GLU A 48 -2.25 -3.07 -0.50
CA GLU A 48 -1.71 -1.92 -1.24
C GLU A 48 -0.67 -1.16 -0.42
N LEU A 49 -0.87 -1.02 0.89
CA LEU A 49 0.10 -0.41 1.80
C LEU A 49 1.40 -1.21 1.87
N VAL A 50 1.32 -2.53 2.01
CA VAL A 50 2.50 -3.42 2.04
C VAL A 50 3.26 -3.35 0.71
N GLU A 51 2.56 -3.39 -0.42
CA GLU A 51 3.19 -3.25 -1.73
C GLU A 51 3.89 -1.91 -1.90
N SER A 52 3.21 -0.82 -1.50
CA SER A 52 3.76 0.54 -1.57
C SER A 52 4.99 0.69 -0.68
N GLU A 53 4.96 0.17 0.55
CA GLU A 53 6.11 0.16 1.45
C GLU A 53 7.28 -0.64 0.85
N GLY A 54 6.99 -1.79 0.23
CA GLY A 54 7.98 -2.60 -0.49
C GLY A 54 8.66 -1.82 -1.62
N ARG A 55 7.88 -1.10 -2.44
CA ARG A 55 8.42 -0.23 -3.51
C ARG A 55 9.29 0.89 -2.94
N ILE A 56 8.88 1.54 -1.85
CA ILE A 56 9.70 2.57 -1.18
C ILE A 56 11.03 1.98 -0.70
N LYS A 57 11.00 0.81 -0.03
CA LYS A 57 12.20 0.11 0.45
C LYS A 57 13.15 -0.23 -0.69
N GLN A 58 12.65 -0.71 -1.83
CA GLN A 58 13.46 -0.99 -3.01
C GLN A 58 14.14 0.28 -3.54
N VAL A 59 13.40 1.38 -3.71
CA VAL A 59 13.96 2.65 -4.19
C VAL A 59 15.05 3.19 -3.25
N LEU A 60 14.85 3.08 -1.94
CA LEU A 60 15.86 3.49 -0.94
C LEU A 60 17.10 2.59 -0.96
N ALA A 61 16.91 1.27 -1.09
CA ALA A 61 18.01 0.31 -1.21
C ALA A 61 18.82 0.54 -2.49
N ASP A 62 18.17 0.80 -3.63
CA ASP A 62 18.83 1.11 -4.91
C ASP A 62 19.62 2.41 -4.87
N ARG A 63 19.09 3.44 -4.18
CA ARG A 63 19.84 4.69 -3.95
C ARG A 63 21.07 4.45 -3.09
N ARG A 64 20.95 3.66 -2.03
CA ARG A 64 22.09 3.31 -1.16
C ARG A 64 23.11 2.42 -1.86
N GLY A 65 22.66 1.50 -2.71
CA GLY A 65 23.51 0.66 -3.55
C GLY A 65 24.29 1.49 -4.57
N ARG A 66 23.61 2.44 -5.24
CA ARG A 66 24.26 3.41 -6.14
C ARG A 66 25.23 4.35 -5.43
N GLN A 67 24.89 4.85 -4.24
CA GLN A 67 25.83 5.65 -3.44
C GLN A 67 27.07 4.84 -3.05
N ARG A 68 26.90 3.58 -2.62
CA ARG A 68 28.04 2.73 -2.28
C ARG A 68 28.93 2.42 -3.48
N LEU A 69 28.37 2.25 -4.67
CA LEU A 69 29.17 2.12 -5.90
C LEU A 69 29.94 3.41 -6.19
N ALA A 70 29.29 4.58 -6.07
CA ALA A 70 29.96 5.87 -6.25
C ALA A 70 31.07 6.14 -5.22
N ASP A 71 30.94 5.62 -4.00
CA ASP A 71 31.97 5.71 -2.96
C ASP A 71 33.14 4.71 -3.19
N VAL A 72 32.87 3.57 -3.83
CA VAL A 72 33.88 2.52 -4.11
C VAL A 72 34.72 2.84 -5.36
N ASP A 73 34.24 3.69 -6.26
CA ASP A 73 34.99 4.13 -7.44
C ASP A 73 36.05 5.22 -7.15
N VAL A 74 36.26 5.62 -5.88
CA VAL A 74 37.23 6.68 -5.50
C VAL A 74 38.62 6.16 -5.12
N ASP A 75 38.79 4.85 -4.87
CA ASP A 75 40.07 4.29 -4.37
C ASP A 75 40.76 3.30 -5.36
N ALA A 76 40.31 3.22 -6.62
CA ALA A 76 40.87 2.28 -7.61
C ALA A 76 41.95 2.88 -8.55
N ASP A 77 42.50 4.06 -8.24
CA ASP A 77 43.61 4.68 -9.01
C ASP A 77 44.75 5.20 -8.13
N SER A 78 45.09 4.49 -7.06
CA SER A 78 46.38 4.67 -6.37
C SER A 78 47.17 3.36 -6.34
N GLY A 79 47.26 2.73 -7.51
CA GLY A 79 48.35 1.84 -7.84
C GLY A 79 49.08 2.43 -9.04
N GLU A 80 50.16 3.16 -8.80
CA GLU A 80 51.36 3.15 -9.65
C GLU A 80 52.51 3.91 -8.95
N GLU A 81 53.49 3.08 -8.54
CA GLU A 81 54.91 3.34 -8.22
C GLU A 81 55.32 4.15 -6.98
#